data_AF-A0A5N0GC06-F1
#
_entry.id   AF-A0A5N0GC06-F1
#
_cell.length_a   1.000
_cell.length_b   1.000
_cell.length_c   1.000
_cell.angle_alpha   90.00
_cell.angle_beta   90.00
_cell.angle_gamma   90.00
#
_symmetry.space_group_name_H-M   'P 1'
#
loop_
_entity.id
_entity.type
_entity.pdbx_description
1 polymer ?
#
loop_
_entity_poly.entity_id
_entity_poly.type
_entity_poly.pdbx_seq_one_letter_code
_entity_poly.pdbx_strand_id
1 'polypeptide(L)' 'TWYTVLACFKLGIVIEGTLARACAGKAPREVGDQLHAATLRLFEQALTLMDT' A
#
# COMPACT_ATOMS: atom_id res chain seq x y z
N THR A 1 10.70 10.38 -11.58
CA THR A 1 10.35 9.01 -12.00
C THR A 1 10.75 8.01 -10.93
N TRP A 2 12.03 7.74 -10.68
CA TRP A 2 12.44 6.68 -9.74
C TRP A 2 12.09 6.95 -8.25
N TYR A 3 12.26 8.18 -7.75
CA TYR A 3 11.90 8.51 -6.37
C TYR A 3 10.41 8.36 -6.09
N THR A 4 9.57 8.62 -7.10
CA THR A 4 8.11 8.47 -6.99
C THR A 4 7.73 6.99 -6.95
N VAL A 5 8.35 6.15 -7.79
CA VAL A 5 8.21 4.68 -7.73
C VAL A 5 8.59 4.18 -6.34
N LEU A 6 9.74 4.60 -5.81
CA LEU A 6 10.18 4.23 -4.46
C LEU A 6 9.21 4.72 -3.38
N ALA A 7 8.67 5.92 -3.50
CA ALA A 7 7.71 6.47 -2.54
C ALA A 7 6.40 5.64 -2.52
N CYS A 8 5.88 5.25 -3.68
CA CYS A 8 4.72 4.36 -3.80
C CYS A 8 4.95 3.03 -3.08
N PHE A 9 6.09 2.38 -3.34
CA PHE A 9 6.43 1.11 -2.69
C PHE A 9 6.62 1.27 -1.18
N LYS A 10 7.37 2.28 -0.74
CA LYS A 10 7.64 2.55 0.68
C LYS A 10 6.34 2.79 1.45
N LEU A 11 5.44 3.62 0.93
CA LEU A 11 4.15 3.88 1.58
C LEU A 11 3.26 2.65 1.58
N GLY A 12 3.15 1.94 0.45
CA GLY A 12 2.35 0.71 0.37
C GLY A 12 2.77 -0.35 1.39
N ILE A 13 4.08 -0.60 1.53
CA ILE A 13 4.61 -1.57 2.52
C ILE A 13 4.24 -1.18 3.96
N VAL A 14 4.34 0.11 4.31
CA VAL A 14 3.96 0.58 5.66
C VAL A 14 2.48 0.37 5.91
N ILE A 15 1.65 0.65 4.91
CA ILE A 15 0.18 0.55 4.99
C ILE A 15 -0.27 -0.92 5.15
N GLU A 16 0.37 -1.86 4.45
CA GLU A 16 0.11 -3.30 4.61
C GLU A 16 0.34 -3.81 6.04
N GLY A 17 1.20 -3.15 6.81
CA GLY A 17 1.34 -3.44 8.24
C GLY A 17 0.02 -3.30 9.00
N THR A 18 -0.86 -2.38 8.58
CA THR A 18 -2.20 -2.22 9.17
C THR A 18 -3.14 -3.34 8.75
N LEU A 19 -3.09 -3.81 7.50
CA LEU A 19 -3.84 -4.99 7.07
C LEU A 19 -3.39 -6.23 7.86
N ALA A 20 -2.09 -6.46 8.01
CA ALA A 20 -1.56 -7.58 8.79
C ALA A 20 -2.07 -7.55 10.25
N ARG A 21 -2.10 -6.37 10.86
CA ARG A 21 -2.69 -6.18 12.19
C ARG A 21 -4.19 -6.44 12.21
N ALA A 22 -4.92 -6.00 11.19
CA ALA A 22 -6.35 -6.24 11.06
C ALA A 22 -6.66 -7.74 10.91
N CYS A 23 -5.88 -8.46 10.09
CA CYS A 23 -5.95 -9.93 9.96
C CYS A 23 -5.71 -10.65 11.30
N ALA A 24 -4.84 -10.10 12.15
CA ALA A 24 -4.58 -10.65 13.49
C ALA A 24 -5.61 -10.21 14.55
N GLY A 25 -6.67 -9.49 14.18
CA GLY A 25 -7.67 -8.95 15.11
C GLY A 25 -7.17 -7.79 15.99
N LYS A 26 -6.02 -7.19 15.63
CA LYS A 26 -5.33 -6.12 16.40
C LYS A 26 -5.58 -4.72 15.84
N ALA A 27 -6.43 -4.60 14.82
CA ALA A 27 -6.93 -3.36 14.24
C ALA A 27 -8.32 -3.61 13.62
N PRO A 28 -9.18 -2.59 13.46
CA PRO A 28 -10.46 -2.74 12.78
C PRO A 28 -10.28 -3.29 11.35
N ARG A 29 -11.08 -4.28 10.98
CA ARG A 29 -10.98 -4.95 9.67
C ARG A 29 -11.21 -3.98 8.52
N GLU A 30 -12.24 -3.14 8.63
CA GLU A 30 -12.57 -2.11 7.64
C GLU A 30 -11.40 -1.16 7.36
N VAL A 31 -10.67 -0.74 8.40
CA VAL A 31 -9.49 0.11 8.24
C VAL A 31 -8.39 -0.62 7.48
N GLY A 32 -8.14 -1.90 7.82
CA GLY A 32 -7.18 -2.74 7.10
C GLY A 32 -7.53 -2.89 5.61
N ASP A 33 -8.79 -3.13 5.30
CA ASP A 33 -9.26 -3.33 3.92
C ASP A 33 -9.20 -2.02 3.09
N GLN A 34 -9.61 -0.89 3.65
CA GLN A 34 -9.49 0.43 2.99
C GLN A 34 -8.03 0.78 2.68
N LEU A 35 -7.15 0.53 3.64
CA LEU A 35 -5.73 0.79 3.53
C LEU A 35 -5.05 -0.15 2.53
N HIS A 36 -5.42 -1.44 2.52
CA HIS A 36 -4.97 -2.37 1.51
C HIS A 36 -5.35 -1.93 0.08
N ALA A 37 -6.58 -1.47 -0.11
CA ALA A 37 -7.02 -0.93 -1.40
C ALA A 37 -6.17 0.29 -1.83
N ALA A 38 -5.77 1.14 -0.89
CA ALA A 38 -4.86 2.25 -1.17
C ALA A 38 -3.45 1.77 -1.56
N THR A 39 -2.92 0.72 -0.93
CA THR A 39 -1.65 0.10 -1.31
C THR A 39 -1.67 -0.39 -2.75
N LEU A 40 -2.72 -1.12 -3.15
CA LEU A 40 -2.83 -1.66 -4.51
C LEU A 40 -2.76 -0.54 -5.55
N ARG A 41 -3.47 0.57 -5.32
CA ARG A 41 -3.42 1.76 -6.19
C ARG A 41 -2.03 2.39 -6.26
N LEU A 42 -1.29 2.44 -5.15
CA LEU A 42 0.09 2.93 -5.14
C LEU A 42 1.01 2.03 -5.98
N PHE A 43 0.83 0.71 -5.92
CA PHE A 43 1.64 -0.22 -6.71
C PHE A 43 1.30 -0.17 -8.19
N GLU A 44 0.03 -0.05 -8.56
CA GLU A 44 -0.41 0.20 -9.95
C GLU A 44 0.21 1.49 -10.50
N GLN A 45 0.21 2.57 -9.70
CA GLN A 45 0.87 3.82 -10.07
C GLN A 45 2.38 3.64 -10.22
N ALA A 46 3.03 2.90 -9.32
CA ALA A 46 4.46 2.62 -9.40
C ALA A 46 4.82 1.86 -10.69
N LEU A 47 4.02 0.86 -11.07
CA LEU A 47 4.17 0.11 -12.31
C LEU A 47 4.07 1.05 -13.53
N THR A 48 3.02 1.87 -13.57
CA THR A 48 2.84 2.87 -14.64
C THR A 48 4.03 3.81 -14.77
N LEU A 49 4.61 4.24 -13.65
CA LEU A 49 5.77 5.14 -13.61
C LEU A 49 7.10 4.46 -13.94
N MET A 50 7.18 3.12 -13.91
CA MET A 50 8.37 2.39 -14.35
C MET A 50 8.42 2.26 -15.88
N ASP A 51 7.27 2.31 -16.54
CA ASP A 51 7.14 2.22 -17.99
C ASP A 51 7.26 3.59 -18.71
N THR A 52 7.42 4.68 -17.94
CA THR A 52 7.68 6.05 -18.44
C THR A 52 9.14 6.45 -18.29
#